data_AF-Q3L975-F1
#
_entry.id   AF-Q3L975-F1
#
_cell.length_a   1.000
_cell.length_b   1.000
_cell.length_c   1.000
_cell.angle_alpha   90.00
_cell.angle_beta   90.00
_cell.angle_gamma   90.00
#
_symmetry.space_group_name_H-M   'P 1'
#
loop_
_entity.id
_entity.type
_entity.pdbx_description
1 polymer ?
#
loop_
_entity_poly.entity_id
_entity_poly.type
_entity_poly.pdbx_seq_one_letter_code
_entity_poly.pdbx_strand_id
1 'polypeptide(L)'
;MTAAAEAIAKQVGVGQETVRRWALQAQVDTGSRSGTTSKESKESAEIKKLKAENKQLREDVAILKAATTYVGDRCQVPVSSSRWISPSKTFCRPIWPLSAASSR
;
A
#
# COMPACT_ATOMS: atom_id res chain seq x y z
N MET A 1 45.26 -8.82 7.10
CA MET A 1 43.96 -9.03 7.80
C MET A 1 44.09 -9.74 9.15
N THR A 2 45.13 -10.55 9.38
CA THR A 2 45.31 -11.31 10.63
C THR A 2 45.54 -10.45 11.88
N ALA A 3 46.38 -9.41 11.80
CA ALA A 3 46.64 -8.50 12.94
C ALA A 3 45.40 -7.71 13.39
N ALA A 4 44.58 -7.24 12.44
CA ALA A 4 43.31 -6.56 12.76
C ALA A 4 42.28 -7.52 13.36
N ALA A 5 42.20 -8.75 12.85
CA ALA A 5 41.33 -9.78 13.41
C ALA A 5 41.74 -10.18 14.84
N GLU A 6 43.03 -10.20 15.15
CA GLU A 6 43.53 -10.46 16.52
C GLU A 6 43.21 -9.34 17.51
N ALA A 7 43.33 -8.08 17.08
CA ALA A 7 42.97 -6.94 17.92
C ALA A 7 41.47 -6.95 18.26
N ILE A 8 40.61 -7.18 17.26
CA ILE A 8 39.16 -7.26 17.44
C ILE A 8 38.76 -8.50 18.26
N ALA A 9 39.42 -9.65 18.02
CA ALA A 9 39.23 -10.87 18.78
C ALA A 9 39.47 -10.68 20.29
N LYS A 10 40.55 -9.96 20.65
CA LYS A 10 40.87 -9.62 22.05
C LYS A 10 39.84 -8.69 22.68
N GLN A 11 39.32 -7.73 21.91
CA GLN A 11 38.33 -6.77 22.39
C GLN A 11 36.93 -7.38 22.58
N VAL A 12 36.55 -8.33 21.72
CA VAL A 12 35.21 -8.94 21.70
C VAL A 12 35.18 -10.29 22.46
N GLY A 13 36.34 -10.85 22.81
CA GLY A 13 36.43 -12.12 23.55
C GLY A 13 36.12 -13.34 22.68
N VAL A 14 36.33 -13.26 21.36
CA VAL A 14 36.09 -14.35 20.40
C VAL A 14 37.40 -14.79 19.75
N GLY A 15 37.46 -16.02 19.25
CA GLY A 15 38.64 -16.52 18.54
C GLY A 15 38.93 -15.74 17.25
N GLN A 16 40.22 -15.53 16.93
CA GLN A 16 40.67 -14.83 15.72
C GLN A 16 40.05 -15.39 14.43
N GLU A 17 39.99 -16.72 14.31
CA GLU A 17 39.44 -17.38 13.13
C GLU A 17 37.93 -17.10 12.97
N THR A 18 37.19 -16.89 14.06
CA THR A 18 35.78 -16.49 14.03
C THR A 18 35.62 -15.09 13.44
N VAL A 19 36.44 -14.13 13.87
CA VAL A 19 36.44 -12.77 13.32
C VAL A 19 36.81 -12.77 11.84
N ARG A 20 37.77 -13.60 11.44
CA ARG A 20 38.16 -13.76 10.03
C ARG A 20 37.02 -14.30 9.18
N ARG A 21 36.28 -15.30 9.66
CA ARG A 21 35.11 -15.86 8.97
C ARG A 21 33.98 -14.85 8.84
N TRP A 22 33.71 -14.06 9.88
CA TRP A 22 32.72 -12.99 9.80
C TRP A 22 33.13 -11.90 8.81
N ALA A 23 34.40 -11.53 8.74
CA ALA A 23 34.89 -10.56 7.75
C ALA A 23 34.72 -11.06 6.31
N LEU A 24 34.94 -12.36 6.07
CA LEU A 24 34.68 -12.98 4.77
C LEU A 24 33.19 -13.04 4.45
N GLN A 25 32.35 -13.37 5.43
CA GLN A 25 30.90 -13.37 5.27
C GLN A 25 30.39 -11.96 4.96
N ALA A 26 30.91 -10.92 5.64
CA ALA A 26 30.56 -9.54 5.40
C ALA A 26 30.95 -9.07 3.99
N GLN A 27 32.11 -9.50 3.46
CA GLN A 27 32.51 -9.22 2.08
C GLN A 27 31.57 -9.87 1.05
N VAL A 28 31.07 -11.07 1.35
CA VAL A 28 30.06 -11.76 0.54
C VAL A 28 28.71 -11.05 0.65
N ASP A 29 28.28 -10.69 1.85
CA ASP A 29 27.03 -9.96 2.11
C ASP A 29 27.03 -8.54 1.49
N THR A 30 28.21 -7.91 1.37
CA THR A 30 28.39 -6.60 0.69
C THR A 30 28.50 -6.73 -0.83
N GLY A 31 28.43 -7.95 -1.38
CA GLY A 31 28.45 -8.19 -2.84
C GLY A 31 29.82 -8.09 -3.50
N SER A 32 30.91 -8.09 -2.74
CA SER A 32 32.28 -8.00 -3.28
C SER A 32 32.75 -9.31 -3.95
N ARG A 33 31.98 -10.40 -3.84
CA ARG A 33 32.29 -11.71 -4.43
C ARG A 33 31.02 -12.33 -5.03
N SER A 34 31.10 -12.72 -6.30
CA SER A 34 30.02 -13.26 -7.14
C SER A 34 29.53 -14.68 -6.75
N GLY A 35 29.61 -15.04 -5.47
CA GLY A 35 28.94 -16.21 -4.94
C GLY A 35 27.57 -15.77 -4.46
N THR A 36 26.52 -16.12 -5.20
CA THR A 36 25.11 -15.94 -4.83
C THR A 36 24.93 -16.17 -3.34
N THR A 37 24.61 -15.11 -2.60
CA THR A 37 24.41 -15.27 -1.16
C THR A 37 23.24 -16.26 -1.00
N SER A 38 23.43 -17.31 -0.20
CA SER A 38 22.36 -18.30 0.02
C SER A 38 21.06 -17.63 0.52
N LYS A 39 21.20 -16.48 1.19
CA LYS A 39 20.12 -15.58 1.55
C LYS A 39 19.41 -14.99 0.31
N GLU A 40 20.13 -14.42 -0.64
CA GLU A 40 19.56 -13.85 -1.87
C GLU A 40 18.94 -14.93 -2.79
N SER A 41 19.48 -16.14 -2.81
CA SER A 41 18.85 -17.28 -3.51
C SER A 41 17.52 -17.68 -2.86
N LYS A 42 17.46 -17.72 -1.52
CA LYS A 42 16.23 -18.03 -0.77
C LYS A 42 15.21 -16.90 -0.87
N GLU A 43 15.67 -15.67 -0.74
CA GLU A 43 14.86 -14.46 -0.82
C GLU A 43 14.29 -14.26 -2.23
N SER A 44 15.07 -14.51 -3.28
CA SER A 44 14.57 -14.45 -4.66
C SER A 44 13.53 -15.52 -4.97
N ALA A 45 13.64 -16.72 -4.38
CA ALA A 45 12.62 -17.75 -4.50
C ALA A 45 11.31 -17.34 -3.78
N GLU A 46 11.42 -16.77 -2.59
CA GLU A 46 10.28 -16.29 -1.81
C GLU A 46 9.60 -15.08 -2.48
N ILE A 47 10.37 -14.13 -3.01
CA ILE A 47 9.86 -13.01 -3.80
C ILE A 47 9.12 -13.50 -5.05
N LYS A 48 9.63 -14.52 -5.75
CA LYS A 48 8.94 -15.09 -6.92
C LYS A 48 7.62 -15.73 -6.52
N LYS A 49 7.58 -16.46 -5.41
CA LYS A 49 6.35 -17.05 -4.86
C LYS A 49 5.33 -15.99 -4.50
N LEU A 50 5.73 -14.97 -3.73
CA LEU A 50 4.87 -13.86 -3.33
C LEU A 50 4.35 -13.04 -4.53
N LYS A 51 5.15 -12.89 -5.59
CA LYS A 51 4.72 -12.24 -6.83
C LYS A 51 3.68 -13.07 -7.58
N ALA A 52 3.81 -14.40 -7.59
CA ALA A 52 2.82 -15.29 -8.19
C ALA A 52 1.49 -15.24 -7.42
N GLU A 53 1.54 -15.32 -6.09
CA GLU A 53 0.37 -15.20 -5.21
C GLU A 53 -0.34 -13.84 -5.40
N ASN A 54 0.41 -12.74 -5.43
CA ASN A 54 -0.16 -11.41 -5.69
C ASN A 54 -0.80 -11.29 -7.08
N LYS A 55 -0.22 -11.93 -8.10
CA LYS A 55 -0.79 -11.94 -9.45
C LYS A 55 -2.15 -12.66 -9.44
N GLN A 56 -2.20 -13.85 -8.85
CA GLN A 56 -3.42 -14.63 -8.73
C GLN A 56 -4.52 -13.86 -7.96
N LEU A 57 -4.18 -13.28 -6.81
CA LEU A 57 -5.14 -12.48 -6.03
C LEU A 57 -5.66 -11.26 -6.80
N ARG A 58 -4.83 -10.62 -7.63
CA ARG A 58 -5.25 -9.49 -8.47
C ARG A 58 -6.20 -9.95 -9.58
N GLU A 59 -5.96 -11.11 -10.17
CA GLU A 59 -6.84 -11.73 -11.16
C GLU A 59 -8.21 -12.07 -10.52
N ASP A 60 -8.21 -12.69 -9.35
CA ASP A 60 -9.44 -13.01 -8.60
C ASP A 60 -10.24 -11.75 -8.25
N VAL A 61 -9.56 -10.70 -7.76
CA VAL A 61 -10.20 -9.40 -7.47
C VAL A 61 -10.76 -8.76 -8.73
N ALA A 62 -10.08 -8.89 -9.88
CA ALA A 62 -10.59 -8.36 -11.14
C ALA A 62 -11.86 -9.10 -11.59
N ILE A 63 -11.91 -10.42 -11.44
CA ILE A 63 -13.10 -11.24 -11.72
C ILE A 63 -14.25 -10.86 -10.79
N LEU A 64 -14.00 -10.77 -9.49
CA LEU A 64 -15.02 -10.39 -8.52
C LEU A 64 -15.57 -9.00 -8.80
N LYS A 65 -14.71 -8.03 -9.11
CA LYS A 65 -15.14 -6.68 -9.51
C LYS A 65 -15.98 -6.71 -10.78
N ALA A 66 -15.55 -7.43 -11.81
CA ALA A 66 -16.32 -7.57 -13.05
C ALA A 66 -17.69 -8.21 -12.80
N ALA A 67 -17.77 -9.23 -11.94
CA ALA A 67 -19.03 -9.85 -11.54
C ALA A 67 -19.93 -8.85 -10.78
N THR A 68 -19.37 -8.08 -9.84
CA THR A 68 -20.13 -7.05 -9.12
C THR A 68 -20.61 -5.92 -10.01
N THR A 69 -19.83 -5.51 -11.02
CA THR A 69 -20.26 -4.52 -12.02
C THR A 69 -21.38 -5.10 -12.87
N TYR A 70 -21.25 -6.34 -13.35
CA TYR A 70 -22.28 -7.02 -14.11
C TYR A 70 -23.60 -7.14 -13.34
N VAL A 71 -23.53 -7.50 -12.06
CA VAL A 71 -24.71 -7.59 -11.19
C VAL A 71 -25.23 -6.20 -10.86
N GLY A 72 -24.37 -5.21 -10.60
CA GLY A 72 -24.74 -3.83 -10.31
C GLY A 72 -25.45 -3.14 -11.48
N ASP A 73 -24.97 -3.35 -12.71
CA ASP A 73 -25.58 -2.81 -13.93
C ASP A 73 -26.93 -3.47 -14.22
N ARG A 74 -27.08 -4.77 -13.92
CA ARG A 74 -28.34 -5.52 -14.12
C ARG A 74 -29.34 -5.39 -12.98
N CYS A 75 -28.87 -5.04 -11.79
CA CYS A 75 -29.68 -4.75 -10.60
C CYS A 75 -29.58 -3.28 -10.22
N GLN A 76 -29.52 -2.36 -11.19
CA GLN A 76 -29.97 -0.99 -10.98
C GLN A 76 -31.46 -1.04 -10.62
N VAL A 77 -31.75 -1.38 -9.36
CA VAL A 77 -32.91 -0.83 -8.69
C VAL A 77 -32.75 0.67 -8.88
N PRO A 78 -33.75 1.38 -9.42
CA PRO A 78 -33.75 2.81 -9.22
C PRO A 78 -33.72 2.96 -7.70
N VAL A 79 -32.58 3.39 -7.14
CA VAL A 79 -32.65 4.16 -5.92
C VAL A 79 -33.42 5.38 -6.37
N SER A 80 -34.75 5.31 -6.23
CA SER A 80 -35.63 6.35 -6.70
C SER A 80 -35.22 7.57 -5.91
N SER A 81 -34.50 8.45 -6.60
CA SER A 81 -34.60 9.87 -6.41
C SER A 81 -36.09 10.20 -6.49
N SER A 82 -36.77 10.17 -5.34
CA SER A 82 -38.10 10.71 -5.12
C SER A 82 -38.50 10.53 -3.66
N ARG A 83 -39.04 11.61 -3.08
CA ARG A 83 -39.92 11.63 -1.90
C ARG A 83 -39.28 11.99 -0.56
N TRP A 84 -38.57 13.13 -0.52
CA TRP A 84 -38.98 14.10 0.49
C TRP A 84 -40.29 14.72 0.00
N ILE A 85 -41.37 14.38 0.68
CA ILE A 85 -42.68 14.98 0.54
C ILE A 85 -42.49 16.48 0.83
N SER A 86 -42.60 17.34 -0.18
CA SER A 86 -42.81 18.77 0.06
C SER A 86 -44.25 18.97 0.50
N PRO A 87 -44.52 19.37 1.76
CA PRO A 87 -45.85 19.79 2.14
C PRO A 87 -45.99 21.28 1.80
N SER A 88 -47.05 21.59 1.06
CA SER A 88 -47.62 22.93 0.90
C SER A 88 -46.79 23.98 0.17
N LYS A 89 -47.05 24.10 -1.15
CA LYS A 89 -47.38 25.43 -1.67
C LYS A 89 -48.74 25.84 -1.08
N THR A 90 -48.74 26.40 0.12
CA THR A 90 -49.74 27.43 0.49
C THR A 90 -49.04 28.77 0.36
N PHE A 91 -49.21 29.35 -0.81
CA PHE A 91 -49.51 30.76 -1.01
C PHE A 91 -49.49 31.60 0.30
N CYS A 92 -48.36 32.24 0.58
CA CYS A 92 -48.29 33.46 1.37
C CYS A 92 -47.28 34.39 0.67
N ARG A 93 -47.82 35.35 -0.08
CA ARG A 93 -47.09 36.51 -0.60
C ARG A 93 -46.43 37.25 0.58
N PRO A 94 -45.14 37.63 0.52
CA PRO A 94 -44.63 38.64 1.44
C PRO A 94 -45.20 40.00 1.05
N ILE A 95 -46.05 40.53 1.93
CA ILE A 95 -46.36 41.97 2.01
C ILE A 95 -45.07 42.64 2.48
N TRP A 96 -44.28 43.18 1.54
CA TRP A 96 -43.31 44.22 1.86
C TRP A 96 -43.73 45.49 1.10
N PRO A 97 -43.81 46.64 1.77
CA PRO A 97 -44.13 47.88 1.09
C PRO A 97 -42.88 48.37 0.34
N LEU A 98 -43.06 48.70 -0.93
CA LEU A 98 -42.23 49.71 -1.58
C LEU A 98 -42.41 51.02 -0.80
N SER A 99 -41.33 51.60 -0.29
CA SER A 99 -41.24 53.05 -0.20
C SER A 99 -39.84 53.47 -0.59
N ALA A 100 -39.75 53.95 -1.82
CA ALA A 100 -38.60 54.67 -2.35
C ALA A 100 -38.34 55.92 -1.49
N ALA A 101 -37.09 56.07 -1.05
CA ALA A 101 -36.58 57.35 -0.60
C ALA A 101 -36.41 58.26 -1.82
N SER A 102 -37.23 59.31 -1.89
CA SER A 102 -37.10 60.42 -2.82
C SER A 102 -35.97 61.34 -2.33
N SER A 103 -34.92 61.52 -3.12
CA SER A 103 -34.06 62.70 -3.03
C SER A 103 -34.69 63.83 -3.85
N ARG A 104 -35.33 64.77 -3.15
CA ARG A 104 -35.30 66.21 -3.45
C ARG A 104 -35.77 67.00 -2.24
#